data_AF-A0A967L819-F1
#
_entry.id   AF-A0A967L819-F1
#
_cell.length_a   1.000
_cell.length_b   1.000
_cell.length_c   1.000
_cell.angle_alpha   90.00
_cell.angle_beta   90.00
_cell.angle_gamma   90.00
#
_symmetry.space_group_name_H-M   'P 1'
#
loop_
_entity.id
_entity.type
_entity.pdbx_description
1 polymer ?
#
loop_
_entity_poly.entity_id
_entity_poly.type
_entity_poly.pdbx_seq_one_letter_code
_entity_poly.pdbx_strand_id
1 'polypeptide(L)' 'AEVIVDALFGTGLDREVEGASAEAIGHMNAHQAPVLAIDIPSGLHADTGRALGACVAAELSV' A
#
# COMPACT_ATOMS: atom_id res chain seq x y z
N ALA A 1 -11.08 12.66 1.38
CA ALA A 1 -11.39 12.05 0.07
C ALA A 1 -12.50 11.03 0.26
N GLU A 2 -13.24 10.69 -0.79
CA GLU A 2 -14.28 9.63 -0.73
C GLU A 2 -13.65 8.24 -0.98
N VAL A 3 -12.57 8.18 -1.75
CA VAL A 3 -11.74 6.99 -2.00
C VAL A 3 -10.28 7.44 -2.07
N ILE A 4 -9.37 6.62 -1.57
CA ILE A 4 -7.93 6.77 -1.76
C ILE A 4 -7.48 5.75 -2.80
N VAL A 5 -6.66 6.19 -3.76
CA VAL A 5 -6.07 5.28 -4.75
C VAL A 5 -4.61 5.07 -4.38
N ASP A 6 -4.26 3.83 -4.09
CA ASP A 6 -2.90 3.39 -3.87
C ASP A 6 -2.28 2.92 -5.20
N ALA A 7 -1.30 3.68 -5.67
CA ALA A 7 -0.49 3.38 -6.84
C ALA A 7 0.99 3.72 -6.58
N LEU A 8 1.44 3.61 -5.32
CA LEU A 8 2.84 3.93 -4.96
C LEU A 8 3.80 2.86 -5.47
N PHE A 9 3.47 1.58 -5.26
CA PHE A 9 4.27 0.42 -5.61
C PHE A 9 3.36 -0.71 -6.10
N GLY A 10 3.90 -1.58 -6.94
CA GLY A 10 3.26 -2.82 -7.37
C GLY A 10 4.20 -4.01 -7.15
N THR A 11 4.06 -5.03 -7.99
CA THR A 11 4.83 -6.29 -7.91
C THR A 11 6.36 -6.14 -7.97
N GLY A 12 6.88 -5.01 -8.45
CA GLY A 12 8.32 -4.72 -8.52
C GLY A 12 9.00 -4.29 -7.22
N LEU A 13 8.27 -4.21 -6.09
CA LEU A 13 8.87 -3.86 -4.80
C LEU A 13 9.65 -5.04 -4.20
N ASP A 14 10.95 -4.85 -3.98
CA ASP A 14 11.89 -5.87 -3.49
C ASP A 14 12.64 -5.46 -2.20
N ARG A 15 12.22 -4.35 -1.58
CA ARG A 15 12.84 -3.78 -0.38
C ARG A 15 11.81 -3.26 0.62
N GLU A 16 12.24 -3.10 1.87
CA GLU A 16 11.44 -2.48 2.94
C GLU A 16 10.99 -1.07 2.54
N VAL A 17 9.72 -0.76 2.80
CA VAL A 17 9.16 0.59 2.61
C VAL A 17 9.52 1.44 3.82
N GLU A 18 10.20 2.55 3.55
CA GLU A 18 10.73 3.46 4.57
C GLU A 18 10.45 4.92 4.22
N GLY A 19 10.74 5.83 5.17
CA GLY A 19 10.66 7.27 4.99
C GLY A 19 9.28 7.78 4.56
N ALA A 20 9.25 8.73 3.63
CA ALA A 20 8.03 9.39 3.19
C ALA A 20 6.97 8.42 2.63
N SER A 21 7.39 7.31 2.02
CA SER A 21 6.46 6.29 1.52
C SER A 21 5.80 5.54 2.68
N ALA A 22 6.56 5.17 3.72
CA ALA A 22 5.98 4.53 4.91
C ALA A 22 5.02 5.46 5.66
N GLU A 23 5.35 6.76 5.75
CA GLU A 23 4.47 7.78 6.32
C GLU A 23 3.19 7.93 5.51
N ALA A 24 3.29 7.99 4.18
CA ALA A 24 2.13 8.07 3.30
C ALA A 24 1.20 6.85 3.47
N ILE A 25 1.75 5.64 3.51
CA ILE A 25 1.00 4.41 3.78
C ILE A 25 0.31 4.48 5.15
N GLY A 26 1.01 4.97 6.18
CA GLY A 26 0.43 5.18 7.51
C GLY A 26 -0.76 6.14 7.48
N HIS A 27 -0.67 7.24 6.73
CA HIS A 27 -1.77 8.18 6.54
C HIS A 27 -2.94 7.58 5.77
N MET A 28 -2.69 6.78 4.74
CA MET A 28 -3.74 6.07 4.00
C MET A 28 -4.50 5.12 4.91
N ASN A 29 -3.78 4.27 5.65
CA ASN A 29 -4.36 3.26 6.55
C ASN A 29 -5.12 3.88 7.73
N ALA A 30 -4.73 5.08 8.17
CA ALA A 30 -5.43 5.79 9.25
C ALA A 30 -6.66 6.59 8.76
N HIS A 31 -6.79 6.81 7.46
CA HIS A 31 -7.91 7.57 6.90
C HIS A 31 -9.19 6.74 6.89
N GLN A 32 -10.35 7.38 7.03
CA GLN A 32 -11.66 6.72 7.07
C GLN A 32 -12.22 6.33 5.70
N ALA A 33 -11.49 6.62 4.62
CA ALA A 33 -11.96 6.37 3.26
C ALA A 33 -11.37 5.04 2.81
N PRO A 34 -12.13 4.22 2.06
CA PRO A 34 -11.59 2.97 1.55
C PRO A 34 -10.43 3.24 0.58
N VAL A 35 -9.47 2.32 0.58
CA VAL A 35 -8.31 2.32 -0.30
C VAL A 35 -8.51 1.30 -1.42
N LEU A 36 -8.39 1.78 -2.66
CA LEU A 36 -8.29 0.96 -3.87
C LEU A 36 -6.82 0.87 -4.28
N ALA A 37 -6.24 -0.33 -4.26
CA ALA A 37 -4.90 -0.55 -4.75
C ALA A 37 -4.88 -0.94 -6.24
N ILE A 38 -3.84 -0.50 -6.95
CA ILE A 38 -3.58 -0.88 -8.34
C ILE A 38 -2.47 -1.95 -8.35
N ASP A 39 -2.67 -3.04 -9.09
CA ASP A 39 -1.83 -4.25 -9.10
C ASP A 39 -1.92 -5.03 -7.76
N ILE A 40 -1.23 -4.55 -6.72
CA ILE A 40 -1.26 -5.10 -5.36
C ILE A 40 -1.14 -3.96 -4.34
N PRO A 41 -1.56 -4.15 -3.07
CA PRO A 41 -1.35 -3.13 -2.05
C PRO A 41 0.13 -2.78 -1.90
N SER A 42 0.45 -1.49 -1.97
CA SER A 42 1.81 -0.99 -1.83
C SER A 42 2.41 -1.46 -0.52
N GLY A 43 3.62 -2.00 -0.59
CA GLY A 43 4.30 -2.58 0.57
C GLY A 43 4.06 -4.07 0.77
N LEU A 44 3.25 -4.71 -0.07
CA LEU A 44 3.11 -6.16 -0.10
C LEU A 44 4.17 -6.78 -1.01
N HIS A 45 4.91 -7.77 -0.51
CA HIS A 45 5.78 -8.59 -1.36
C HIS A 45 4.94 -9.54 -2.23
N ALA A 46 5.02 -9.39 -3.55
CA ALA A 46 4.16 -10.10 -4.51
C ALA A 46 4.15 -11.63 -4.35
N ASP A 47 5.33 -12.24 -4.22
CA ASP A 47 5.41 -13.71 -4.17
C ASP A 47 5.07 -14.32 -2.80
N THR A 48 5.26 -13.56 -1.72
CA THR A 48 5.20 -14.10 -0.35
C THR A 48 4.03 -13.59 0.47
N GLY A 49 3.38 -12.51 0.03
CA GLY A 49 2.31 -11.84 0.77
C GLY A 49 2.77 -11.20 2.08
N ARG A 50 4.08 -11.07 2.30
CA ARG A 50 4.62 -10.40 3.49
C ARG A 50 4.60 -8.88 3.30
N ALA A 51 4.24 -8.16 4.35
CA ALA A 51 4.49 -6.72 4.39
C ALA A 51 6.00 -6.45 4.46
N LEU A 52 6.47 -5.51 3.63
CA LEU A 52 7.82 -4.99 3.58
C LEU A 52 7.83 -3.64 4.32
N GLY A 53 7.78 -3.69 5.65
CA GLY A 53 7.92 -2.52 6.53
C GLY A 53 6.58 -1.83 6.79
N ALA A 54 6.01 -1.23 5.75
CA ALA A 54 4.67 -0.65 5.77
C ALA A 54 3.88 -1.15 4.56
N CYS A 55 2.63 -1.58 4.78
CA CYS A 55 1.76 -2.10 3.73
C CYS A 55 0.39 -1.42 3.79
N VAL A 56 -0.15 -1.05 2.64
CA VAL A 56 -1.51 -0.52 2.52
C VAL A 56 -2.53 -1.60 2.88
N ALA A 57 -3.53 -1.23 3.67
CA ALA A 57 -4.72 -2.03 3.92
C ALA A 57 -5.80 -1.60 2.92
N ALA A 58 -5.90 -2.31 1.81
CA ALA A 58 -6.87 -2.02 0.75
C ALA A 58 -8.13 -2.88 0.86
N GLU A 59 -9.30 -2.27 0.65
CA GLU A 59 -10.57 -2.98 0.52
C GLU A 59 -10.70 -3.70 -0.83
N LEU A 60 -10.03 -3.19 -1.86
CA LEU A 60 -10.03 -3.77 -3.20
C LEU A 60 -8.67 -3.54 -3.88
N SER A 61 -8.25 -4.52 -4.69
CA SER A 61 -7.12 -4.38 -5.62
C SER A 61 -7.57 -4.73 -7.03
N VAL A 62 -7.08 -4.00 -8.04
CA VAL A 62 -7.41 -4.16 -9.47
C VAL A 62 -6.15 -4.34 -10.29
#